data_AF-A0A6J1CLR9-F1
#
_entry.id   AF-A0A6J1CLR9-F1
#
_cell.length_a   1.000
_cell.length_b   1.000
_cell.length_c   1.000
_cell.angle_alpha   90.00
_cell.angle_beta   90.00
_cell.angle_gamma   90.00
#
_symmetry.space_group_name_H-M   'P 1'
#
loop_
_entity.id
_entity.type
_entity.pdbx_description
1 polymer ?
#
loop_
_entity_poly.entity_id
_entity_poly.type
_entity_poly.pdbx_seq_one_letter_code
_entity_poly.pdbx_strand_id
1 'polypeptide(L)'
;MQSSRTRSPAPFLSKTYDLLEEAGSFHFKAAHHEEEEEENGGNPRIVSWNAEGSGFIVWSPTEFSEILLPKYFKHNNFSSFIRQLNTYGFKKTSPKRWEFKHEKFQRGNRHMLGEIVRKKCEPSVFPAFLRSSREGDTTIVAADRENDDHMLLMEENKNLRRQKQELQTKIAQFKELHIRLLDCLGQCIEK
;
A
#
# COMPACT_ATOMS: atom_id res chain seq x y z
N MET A 1 -13.16 -16.82 -35.35
CA MET A 1 -13.88 -15.91 -34.43
C MET A 1 -14.02 -16.58 -33.07
N GLN A 2 -13.25 -16.16 -32.07
CA GLN A 2 -13.47 -16.63 -30.69
C GLN A 2 -14.47 -15.69 -30.00
N SER A 3 -15.52 -16.26 -29.41
CA SER A 3 -16.50 -15.51 -28.64
C SER A 3 -15.88 -15.05 -27.32
N SER A 4 -15.63 -13.75 -27.20
CA SER A 4 -15.20 -13.08 -25.96
C SER A 4 -16.36 -13.07 -24.96
N ARG A 5 -16.53 -14.20 -24.25
CA ARG A 5 -17.48 -14.32 -23.13
C ARG A 5 -17.15 -13.23 -22.10
N THR A 6 -18.01 -12.23 -21.99
CA THR A 6 -17.89 -11.10 -21.07
C THR A 6 -18.02 -11.56 -19.62
N ARG A 7 -16.90 -12.01 -19.04
CA ARG A 7 -16.81 -12.36 -17.63
C ARG A 7 -17.05 -11.11 -16.79
N SER A 8 -17.89 -11.23 -15.76
CA SER A 8 -18.05 -10.16 -14.78
C SER A 8 -16.71 -9.91 -14.07
N PRO A 9 -16.23 -8.65 -14.00
CA PRO A 9 -15.00 -8.33 -13.31
C PRO A 9 -15.09 -8.67 -11.83
N ALA A 10 -13.97 -9.14 -11.26
CA ALA A 10 -13.93 -9.49 -9.84
C ALA A 10 -14.24 -8.24 -8.98
N PRO A 11 -15.06 -8.32 -7.91
CA PRO A 11 -15.52 -7.13 -7.17
C PRO A 11 -14.42 -6.21 -6.63
N PHE A 12 -13.22 -6.74 -6.37
CA PHE A 12 -12.05 -5.95 -6.01
C PHE A 12 -11.60 -5.00 -7.12
N LEU A 13 -11.61 -5.46 -8.37
CA LEU A 13 -11.18 -4.70 -9.54
C LEU A 13 -12.17 -3.58 -9.85
N SER A 14 -13.46 -3.90 -9.88
CA SER A 14 -14.53 -2.90 -10.05
C SER A 14 -14.43 -1.84 -8.97
N LYS A 15 -14.39 -2.23 -7.69
CA LYS A 15 -14.26 -1.28 -6.57
C LYS A 15 -12.98 -0.45 -6.63
N THR A 16 -11.86 -0.99 -7.13
CA THR A 16 -10.62 -0.21 -7.30
C THR A 16 -10.75 0.77 -8.47
N TYR A 17 -11.40 0.38 -9.56
CA TYR A 17 -11.68 1.26 -10.70
C TYR A 17 -12.62 2.40 -10.30
N ASP A 18 -13.74 2.08 -9.66
CA ASP A 18 -14.78 3.03 -9.26
C ASP A 18 -14.24 4.03 -8.22
N LEU A 19 -13.43 3.54 -7.27
CA LEU A 19 -12.66 4.37 -6.32
C LEU A 19 -11.76 5.38 -7.05
N LEU A 20 -11.11 5.00 -8.16
CA LEU A 20 -10.19 5.90 -8.88
C LEU A 20 -10.90 6.99 -9.68
N GLU A 21 -12.07 6.71 -10.24
CA GLU A 21 -12.89 7.74 -10.91
C GLU A 21 -13.51 8.70 -9.86
N GLU A 22 -14.05 8.17 -8.76
CA GLU A 22 -14.67 8.99 -7.70
C GLU A 22 -13.62 9.78 -6.91
N ALA A 23 -12.57 9.14 -6.39
CA ALA A 23 -11.52 9.82 -5.61
C ALA A 23 -10.65 10.74 -6.46
N GLY A 24 -10.52 10.48 -7.77
CA GLY A 24 -9.89 11.41 -8.71
C GLY A 24 -10.71 12.69 -8.96
N SER A 25 -12.01 12.67 -8.68
CA SER A 25 -12.94 13.80 -8.77
C SER A 25 -13.17 14.50 -7.43
N PHE A 26 -12.87 13.83 -6.29
CA PHE A 26 -12.92 14.42 -4.95
C PHE A 26 -11.79 15.44 -4.73
N HIS A 27 -11.99 16.64 -5.28
CA HIS A 27 -11.40 17.85 -4.73
C HIS A 27 -11.97 17.99 -3.30
N PHE A 28 -11.14 17.74 -2.30
CA PHE A 28 -11.56 17.88 -0.91
C PHE A 28 -11.84 19.38 -0.66
N LYS A 29 -13.11 19.76 -0.56
CA LYS A 29 -13.46 21.13 -0.15
C LYS A 29 -13.04 21.32 1.30
N ALA A 30 -11.85 21.87 1.50
CA ALA A 30 -11.55 22.62 2.70
C ALA A 30 -12.64 23.70 2.84
N ALA A 31 -13.42 23.62 3.91
CA ALA A 31 -14.40 24.64 4.22
C ALA A 31 -13.71 25.82 4.92
N HIS A 32 -14.20 27.02 4.61
CA HIS A 32 -13.76 28.33 5.10
C HIS A 32 -12.58 28.99 4.37
N HIS A 33 -12.77 30.31 4.25
CA HIS A 33 -12.02 31.33 3.51
C HIS A 33 -12.12 31.34 1.97
N GLU A 34 -12.23 32.58 1.48
CA GLU A 34 -12.48 32.98 0.11
C GLU A 34 -11.25 33.73 -0.45
N GLU A 35 -11.27 33.94 -1.77
CA GLU A 35 -10.42 34.85 -2.57
C GLU A 35 -8.93 34.48 -2.84
N GLU A 36 -8.75 33.99 -4.08
CA GLU A 36 -7.79 34.44 -5.12
C GLU A 36 -6.32 33.96 -5.25
N GLU A 37 -6.08 33.42 -6.46
CA GLU A 37 -4.85 33.31 -7.29
C GLU A 37 -3.68 32.37 -6.91
N GLU A 38 -2.77 32.20 -7.88
CA GLU A 38 -2.05 30.93 -8.14
C GLU A 38 -0.63 30.84 -7.56
N GLU A 39 -0.42 30.01 -6.52
CA GLU A 39 0.79 29.19 -6.45
C GLU A 39 0.54 27.81 -5.80
N ASN A 40 0.42 26.77 -6.64
CA ASN A 40 0.50 25.35 -6.26
C ASN A 40 -0.32 24.88 -5.03
N GLY A 41 -1.47 25.52 -4.75
CA GLY A 41 -2.43 25.17 -3.69
C GLY A 41 -3.20 23.85 -3.92
N GLY A 42 -2.53 22.82 -4.43
CA GLY A 42 -3.14 21.55 -4.81
C GLY A 42 -3.59 20.73 -3.61
N ASN A 43 -4.91 20.68 -3.37
CA ASN A 43 -5.53 19.78 -2.39
C ASN A 43 -4.94 18.35 -2.50
N PRO A 44 -4.54 17.73 -1.36
CA PRO A 44 -3.76 16.50 -1.37
C PRO A 44 -4.51 15.37 -2.05
N ARG A 45 -4.06 15.02 -3.26
CA ARG A 45 -4.66 13.95 -4.07
C ARG A 45 -4.32 12.62 -3.42
N ILE A 46 -5.21 12.06 -2.60
CA ILE A 46 -4.97 10.79 -1.89
C ILE A 46 -4.55 9.67 -2.86
N VAL A 47 -5.24 9.59 -4.00
CA VAL A 47 -4.97 8.67 -5.11
C VAL A 47 -5.41 9.29 -6.43
N SER A 48 -4.78 8.92 -7.54
CA SER A 48 -5.24 9.28 -8.89
C SER A 48 -4.82 8.24 -9.92
N TRP A 49 -5.48 8.24 -11.08
CA TRP A 49 -4.85 7.71 -12.30
C TRP A 49 -3.49 8.38 -12.55
N ASN A 50 -2.58 7.68 -13.23
CA ASN A 50 -1.36 8.29 -13.76
C ASN A 50 -1.66 9.09 -15.05
N ALA A 51 -0.68 9.85 -15.55
CA ALA A 51 -0.86 10.74 -16.71
C ALA A 51 -1.25 9.98 -17.99
N GLU A 52 -0.76 8.74 -18.15
CA GLU A 52 -1.04 7.84 -19.28
C GLU A 52 -2.44 7.19 -19.21
N GLY A 53 -3.08 7.15 -18.04
CA GLY A 53 -4.24 6.30 -17.76
C GLY A 53 -3.93 4.79 -17.72
N SER A 54 -2.66 4.38 -17.78
CA SER A 54 -2.17 2.99 -17.81
C SER A 54 -2.05 2.33 -16.43
N GLY A 55 -2.35 3.09 -15.37
CA GLY A 55 -2.27 2.68 -13.98
C GLY A 55 -2.62 3.83 -13.06
N PHE A 56 -2.35 3.67 -11.76
CA PHE A 56 -2.71 4.63 -10.73
C PHE A 56 -1.61 4.83 -9.70
N ILE A 57 -1.62 5.98 -9.03
CA ILE A 57 -0.65 6.40 -8.01
C ILE A 57 -1.42 6.63 -6.71
N VAL A 58 -1.04 5.96 -5.64
CA VAL A 58 -1.41 6.34 -4.27
C VAL A 58 -0.34 7.31 -3.75
N TRP A 59 -0.75 8.53 -3.40
CA TRP A 59 0.19 9.57 -2.96
C TRP A 59 0.33 9.59 -1.43
N SER A 60 -0.78 9.43 -0.70
CA SER A 60 -0.81 9.29 0.76
C SER A 60 -1.39 7.94 1.16
N PRO A 61 -0.54 6.92 1.48
CA PRO A 61 -1.01 5.61 1.94
C PRO A 61 -1.82 5.67 3.24
N THR A 62 -1.58 6.66 4.10
CA THR A 62 -2.29 6.86 5.37
C THR A 62 -3.72 7.34 5.12
N GLU A 63 -3.91 8.44 4.40
CA GLU A 63 -5.25 8.93 4.05
C GLU A 63 -6.00 7.93 3.16
N PHE A 64 -5.31 7.22 2.27
CA PHE A 64 -5.90 6.14 1.48
C PHE A 64 -6.43 5.00 2.40
N SER A 65 -5.69 4.68 3.46
CA SER A 65 -6.06 3.67 4.46
C SER A 65 -7.26 4.10 5.30
N GLU A 66 -7.30 5.37 5.72
CA GLU A 66 -8.29 5.87 6.69
C GLU A 66 -9.56 6.40 6.03
N ILE A 67 -9.44 7.09 4.89
CA ILE A 67 -10.54 7.82 4.24
C ILE A 67 -11.16 7.02 3.09
N LEU A 68 -10.36 6.30 2.30
CA LEU A 68 -10.85 5.62 1.09
C LEU A 68 -11.10 4.13 1.30
N LEU A 69 -10.16 3.38 1.87
CA LEU A 69 -10.32 1.93 2.02
C LEU A 69 -11.61 1.52 2.76
N PRO A 70 -12.08 2.17 3.84
CA PRO A 70 -13.32 1.81 4.52
C PRO A 70 -14.60 2.08 3.72
N LYS A 71 -14.57 3.01 2.74
CA LYS A 71 -15.72 3.32 1.88
C LYS A 71 -15.97 2.21 0.86
N TYR A 72 -14.89 1.68 0.25
CA TYR A 72 -15.00 0.69 -0.83
C TYR A 72 -14.75 -0.76 -0.34
N PHE A 73 -14.02 -0.98 0.75
CA PHE A 73 -13.59 -2.29 1.24
C PHE A 73 -13.89 -2.48 2.74
N LYS A 74 -14.00 -3.74 3.19
CA LYS A 74 -14.29 -4.07 4.60
C LYS A 74 -13.04 -4.04 5.51
N HIS A 75 -12.10 -3.13 5.24
CA HIS A 75 -10.88 -2.93 6.02
C HIS A 75 -10.26 -1.55 5.73
N ASN A 76 -9.43 -1.05 6.65
CA ASN A 76 -8.58 0.13 6.46
C ASN A 76 -7.12 -0.22 6.06
N ASN A 77 -6.74 -1.50 5.96
CA ASN A 77 -5.33 -1.90 5.88
C ASN A 77 -4.76 -1.83 4.44
N PHE A 78 -3.80 -0.92 4.20
CA PHE A 78 -3.08 -0.79 2.92
C PHE A 78 -2.44 -2.11 2.44
N SER A 79 -1.81 -2.88 3.33
CA SER A 79 -1.14 -4.13 2.98
C SER A 79 -2.12 -5.19 2.44
N SER A 80 -3.38 -5.16 2.89
CA SER A 80 -4.45 -6.02 2.33
C SER A 80 -4.82 -5.61 0.90
N PHE A 81 -4.86 -4.30 0.63
CA PHE A 81 -5.06 -3.77 -0.72
C PHE A 81 -3.89 -4.12 -1.65
N ILE A 82 -2.64 -3.94 -1.22
CA ILE A 82 -1.44 -4.35 -1.98
C ILE A 82 -1.42 -5.87 -2.24
N ARG A 83 -1.77 -6.70 -1.25
CA ARG A 83 -1.89 -8.16 -1.44
C ARG A 83 -2.90 -8.52 -2.52
N GLN A 84 -4.03 -7.81 -2.58
CA GLN A 84 -5.03 -8.00 -3.61
C GLN A 84 -4.52 -7.59 -5.00
N LEU A 85 -3.88 -6.42 -5.14
CA LEU A 85 -3.22 -5.99 -6.38
C LEU A 85 -2.23 -7.05 -6.90
N ASN A 86 -1.35 -7.56 -6.03
CA ASN A 86 -0.38 -8.60 -6.37
C ASN A 86 -1.05 -9.90 -6.82
N THR A 87 -2.21 -10.25 -6.21
CA THR A 87 -3.01 -11.44 -6.56
C THR A 87 -3.62 -11.33 -7.96
N TYR A 88 -4.00 -10.11 -8.39
CA TYR A 88 -4.45 -9.82 -9.77
C TYR A 88 -3.30 -9.40 -10.72
N GLY A 89 -2.04 -9.53 -10.28
CA GLY A 89 -0.88 -9.41 -11.15
C GLY A 89 -0.40 -7.99 -11.49
N PHE A 90 -0.93 -6.96 -10.82
CA PHE A 90 -0.42 -5.59 -10.94
C PHE A 90 1.08 -5.53 -10.58
N LYS A 91 1.81 -4.61 -11.22
CA LYS A 91 3.23 -4.35 -10.95
C LYS A 91 3.40 -2.93 -10.38
N LYS A 92 4.23 -2.79 -9.34
CA LYS A 92 4.70 -1.48 -8.85
C LYS A 92 5.74 -0.94 -9.85
N THR A 93 5.57 0.28 -10.36
CA THR A 93 6.40 0.82 -11.46
C THR A 93 7.41 1.90 -11.04
N SER A 94 7.47 2.24 -9.76
CA SER A 94 8.46 3.16 -9.21
C SER A 94 8.86 2.69 -7.80
N PRO A 95 10.15 2.67 -7.42
CA PRO A 95 10.51 2.36 -6.03
C PRO A 95 9.99 3.44 -5.07
N LYS A 96 10.13 4.71 -5.47
CA LYS A 96 9.84 5.92 -4.67
C LYS A 96 8.37 6.33 -4.60
N ARG A 97 7.50 5.80 -5.46
CA ARG A 97 6.05 6.11 -5.49
C ARG A 97 5.23 4.82 -5.44
N TRP A 98 4.02 4.89 -4.87
CA TRP A 98 3.06 3.79 -4.92
C TRP A 98 2.25 3.83 -6.23
N GLU A 99 2.97 3.84 -7.36
CA GLU A 99 2.38 3.68 -8.69
C GLU A 99 2.25 2.18 -9.03
N PHE A 100 1.07 1.78 -9.49
CA PHE A 100 0.77 0.43 -9.94
C PHE A 100 0.16 0.45 -11.34
N LYS A 101 0.74 -0.34 -12.26
CA LYS A 101 0.23 -0.54 -13.63
C LYS A 101 -0.21 -2.01 -13.84
N HIS A 102 -1.19 -2.21 -14.70
CA HIS A 102 -1.58 -3.52 -15.22
C HIS A 102 -2.18 -3.35 -16.62
N GLU A 103 -1.71 -4.14 -17.60
CA GLU A 103 -2.04 -4.01 -19.04
C GLU A 103 -3.53 -3.80 -19.32
N LYS A 104 -4.40 -4.55 -18.63
CA LYS A 104 -5.86 -4.55 -18.81
C LYS A 104 -6.63 -3.72 -17.78
N PHE A 105 -5.93 -2.86 -17.02
CA PHE A 105 -6.51 -1.92 -16.07
C PHE A 105 -6.16 -0.49 -16.52
N GLN A 106 -6.98 0.07 -17.40
CA GLN A 106 -6.74 1.39 -18.01
C GLN A 106 -7.96 2.29 -17.84
N ARG A 107 -7.75 3.60 -17.67
CA ARG A 107 -8.84 4.58 -17.58
C ARG A 107 -9.70 4.58 -18.86
N GLY A 108 -11.02 4.67 -18.70
CA GLY A 108 -12.02 4.52 -19.76
C GLY A 108 -12.34 3.07 -20.13
N ASN A 109 -11.36 2.16 -20.07
CA ASN A 109 -11.51 0.78 -20.55
C ASN A 109 -12.04 -0.20 -19.49
N ARG A 110 -13.07 0.20 -18.72
CA ARG A 110 -13.69 -0.58 -17.62
C ARG A 110 -14.18 -1.99 -18.05
N HIS A 111 -14.40 -2.22 -19.35
CA HIS A 111 -14.76 -3.52 -19.90
C HIS A 111 -13.61 -4.56 -19.82
N MET A 112 -12.35 -4.13 -19.92
CA MET A 112 -11.17 -5.01 -19.89
C MET A 112 -10.95 -5.66 -18.51
N LEU A 113 -11.56 -5.14 -17.45
CA LEU A 113 -11.48 -5.68 -16.09
C LEU A 113 -11.95 -7.14 -15.98
N GLY A 114 -12.83 -7.59 -16.88
CA GLY A 114 -13.30 -8.98 -16.94
C GLY A 114 -12.22 -9.99 -17.37
N GLU A 115 -11.12 -9.51 -17.96
CA GLU A 115 -9.99 -10.33 -18.43
C GLU A 115 -8.87 -10.44 -17.37
N ILE A 116 -8.91 -9.63 -16.31
CA ILE A 116 -7.92 -9.67 -15.22
C ILE A 116 -8.26 -10.84 -14.28
N VAL A 117 -7.68 -12.01 -14.58
CA VAL A 117 -7.78 -13.19 -13.72
C VAL A 117 -6.82 -13.10 -12.53
N ARG A 118 -7.16 -13.78 -11.42
CA ARG A 118 -6.18 -14.00 -10.35
C ARG A 118 -5.03 -14.86 -10.89
N LYS A 119 -3.80 -14.54 -10.51
CA LYS A 119 -2.67 -15.45 -10.65
C LYS A 119 -3.00 -16.74 -9.89
N LYS A 120 -2.85 -17.89 -10.54
CA LYS A 120 -2.85 -19.17 -9.84
C LYS A 120 -1.61 -19.22 -8.94
N CYS A 121 -1.81 -19.53 -7.66
CA CYS A 121 -0.75 -20.17 -6.90
C CYS A 121 -0.73 -21.63 -7.36
N GLU A 122 0.17 -21.98 -8.27
CA GLU A 122 0.33 -23.38 -8.66
C GLU A 122 0.69 -24.21 -7.40
N PRO A 123 -0.02 -25.33 -7.14
CA PRO A 123 0.26 -26.17 -6.00
C PRO A 123 1.63 -26.84 -6.23
N SER A 124 2.62 -26.33 -5.51
CA SER A 124 3.99 -26.86 -5.37
C SER A 124 3.99 -28.39 -5.36
N VAL A 125 4.40 -29.01 -6.47
CA VAL A 125 4.47 -30.49 -6.61
C VAL A 125 5.45 -31.08 -5.57
N PHE A 126 6.45 -30.28 -5.17
CA PHE A 126 7.32 -30.59 -4.05
C PHE A 126 6.73 -30.16 -2.70
N PRO A 127 6.80 -31.01 -1.66
CA PRO A 127 6.42 -30.63 -0.30
C PRO A 127 7.31 -29.48 0.21
N ALA A 128 6.77 -28.66 1.10
CA ALA A 128 7.32 -27.35 1.44
C ALA A 128 8.78 -27.33 1.98
N PHE A 129 9.29 -28.46 2.46
CA PHE A 129 10.62 -28.58 3.06
C PHE A 129 11.77 -28.81 2.04
N LEU A 130 11.49 -29.10 0.77
CA LEU A 130 12.49 -29.40 -0.27
C LEU A 130 12.74 -28.24 -1.26
N ARG A 131 12.42 -27.01 -0.87
CA ARG A 131 12.53 -25.83 -1.76
C ARG A 131 13.96 -25.32 -1.87
N SER A 132 14.74 -25.94 -2.75
CA SER A 132 15.92 -25.31 -3.35
C SER A 132 15.49 -24.53 -4.59
N SER A 133 15.69 -23.21 -4.62
CA SER A 133 15.25 -22.34 -5.72
C SER A 133 16.23 -22.36 -6.89
N ARG A 134 15.79 -22.83 -8.07
CA ARG A 134 16.40 -22.51 -9.38
C ARG A 134 15.46 -22.85 -10.54
N GLU A 135 15.89 -22.44 -11.75
CA GLU A 135 15.15 -22.35 -13.03
C GLU A 135 14.16 -21.16 -13.07
N GLY A 136 14.20 -20.24 -14.04
CA GLY A 136 14.93 -20.20 -15.32
C GLY A 136 13.93 -20.26 -16.48
N ASP A 137 13.76 -19.28 -17.38
CA ASP A 137 14.57 -18.08 -17.70
C ASP A 137 13.59 -16.92 -18.13
N THR A 138 13.86 -15.72 -18.63
CA THR A 138 15.04 -15.07 -19.28
C THR A 138 15.23 -13.60 -18.84
N THR A 139 14.33 -13.01 -18.06
CA THR A 139 14.45 -11.62 -17.56
C THR A 139 15.30 -11.50 -16.27
N ILE A 140 16.07 -12.53 -15.94
CA ILE A 140 16.53 -12.80 -14.56
C ILE A 140 17.61 -11.81 -14.07
N VAL A 141 18.51 -11.34 -14.94
CA VAL A 141 19.67 -10.49 -14.58
C VAL A 141 19.33 -9.13 -13.94
N ALA A 142 18.07 -8.69 -14.02
CA ALA A 142 17.56 -7.51 -13.30
C ALA A 142 16.76 -7.91 -12.04
N ALA A 143 15.86 -8.88 -12.15
CA ALA A 143 14.90 -9.24 -11.10
C ALA A 143 15.55 -9.83 -9.85
N ASP A 144 16.67 -10.55 -9.97
CA ASP A 144 17.34 -11.16 -8.80
C ASP A 144 17.89 -10.09 -7.85
N ARG A 145 18.47 -9.00 -8.38
CA ARG A 145 18.95 -7.87 -7.57
C ARG A 145 17.81 -7.17 -6.83
N GLU A 146 16.66 -6.99 -7.47
CA GLU A 146 15.49 -6.35 -6.85
C GLU A 146 14.82 -7.25 -5.78
N ASN A 147 14.90 -8.58 -5.94
CA ASN A 147 14.46 -9.53 -4.91
C ASN A 147 15.39 -9.53 -3.69
N ASP A 148 16.71 -9.51 -3.90
CA ASP A 148 17.69 -9.39 -2.80
C ASP A 148 17.55 -8.06 -2.07
N ASP A 149 17.40 -6.94 -2.79
CA ASP A 149 17.18 -5.61 -2.20
C ASP A 149 15.86 -5.57 -1.40
N HIS A 150 14.78 -6.15 -1.92
CA HIS A 150 13.52 -6.30 -1.19
C HIS A 150 13.66 -7.19 0.07
N MET A 151 14.47 -8.25 0.01
CA MET A 151 14.76 -9.13 1.15
C MET A 151 15.57 -8.40 2.23
N LEU A 152 16.61 -7.66 1.84
CA LEU A 152 17.42 -6.81 2.73
C LEU A 152 16.57 -5.73 3.39
N LEU A 153 15.77 -4.99 2.61
CA LEU A 153 14.87 -3.95 3.10
C LEU A 153 13.79 -4.51 4.05
N MET A 154 13.34 -5.75 3.82
CA MET A 154 12.43 -6.47 4.71
C MET A 154 13.10 -6.90 6.03
N GLU A 155 14.39 -7.25 6.02
CA GLU A 155 15.16 -7.54 7.24
C GLU A 155 15.49 -6.27 8.01
N GLU A 156 15.89 -5.19 7.33
CA GLU A 156 16.04 -3.85 7.92
C GLU A 156 14.74 -3.40 8.60
N ASN A 157 13.59 -3.63 7.97
CA ASN A 157 12.28 -3.35 8.57
C ASN A 157 12.01 -4.16 9.85
N LYS A 158 12.55 -5.39 10.00
CA LYS A 158 12.47 -6.13 11.28
C LYS A 158 13.39 -5.50 12.32
N ASN A 159 14.62 -5.14 11.95
CA ASN A 159 15.59 -4.52 12.84
C ASN A 159 15.13 -3.15 13.34
N LEU A 160 14.58 -2.30 12.46
CA LEU A 160 13.98 -1.01 12.83
C LEU A 160 12.77 -1.19 13.77
N ARG A 161 11.93 -2.22 13.57
CA ARG A 161 10.85 -2.55 14.52
C ARG A 161 11.37 -2.98 15.88
N ARG A 162 12.45 -3.77 15.91
CA ARG A 162 13.13 -4.22 17.14
C ARG A 162 13.72 -3.04 17.91
N GLN A 163 14.50 -2.19 17.24
CA GLN A 163 15.06 -0.95 17.81
C GLN A 163 13.96 -0.01 18.32
N LYS A 164 12.85 0.15 17.57
CA LYS A 164 11.68 0.92 18.02
C LYS A 164 11.11 0.36 19.33
N GLN A 165 10.96 -0.96 19.44
CA GLN A 165 10.45 -1.62 20.65
C GLN A 165 11.41 -1.50 21.85
N GLU A 166 12.72 -1.56 21.61
CA GLU A 166 13.75 -1.32 22.62
C GLU A 166 13.75 0.14 23.12
N LEU A 167 13.63 1.11 22.21
CA LEU A 167 13.49 2.53 22.54
C LEU A 167 12.20 2.81 23.32
N GLN A 168 11.07 2.21 22.92
CA GLN A 168 9.81 2.31 23.68
C GLN A 168 9.95 1.73 25.10
N THR A 169 10.65 0.60 25.26
CA THR A 169 10.96 0.01 26.57
C THR A 169 11.80 0.96 27.43
N LYS A 170 12.86 1.55 26.87
CA LYS A 170 13.72 2.53 27.58
C LYS A 170 12.94 3.79 27.99
N ILE A 171 12.05 4.30 27.13
CA ILE A 171 11.17 5.44 27.45
C ILE A 171 10.20 5.09 28.58
N ALA A 172 9.64 3.88 28.61
CA ALA A 172 8.78 3.43 29.70
C ALA A 172 9.55 3.33 31.03
N GLN A 173 10.76 2.75 31.02
CA GLN A 173 11.63 2.67 32.20
C GLN A 173 12.02 4.06 32.73
N PHE A 174 12.34 5.02 31.86
CA PHE A 174 12.66 6.38 32.29
C PHE A 174 11.46 7.10 32.90
N LYS A 175 10.25 6.93 32.34
CA LYS A 175 9.01 7.47 32.92
C LYS A 175 8.70 6.89 34.29
N GLU A 176 8.83 5.57 34.45
CA GLU A 176 8.67 4.86 35.72
C GLU A 176 9.65 5.39 36.79
N LEU A 177 10.92 5.56 36.43
CA LEU A 177 11.94 6.06 37.35
C LEU A 177 11.69 7.53 37.73
N HIS A 178 11.24 8.36 36.78
CA HIS A 178 10.84 9.74 37.02
C HIS A 178 9.65 9.85 37.99
N ILE A 179 8.62 9.01 37.84
CA ILE A 179 7.47 8.96 38.76
C ILE A 179 7.94 8.65 40.18
N ARG A 180 8.72 7.56 40.36
CA ARG A 180 9.26 7.18 41.69
C ARG A 180 10.12 8.27 42.34
N LEU A 181 10.84 9.05 41.53
CA LEU A 181 11.67 10.15 42.02
C LEU A 181 10.82 11.33 42.49
N LEU A 182 9.72 11.64 41.78
CA LEU A 182 8.72 12.61 42.25
C LEU A 182 8.02 12.15 43.53
N ASP A 183 7.60 10.89 43.61
CA ASP A 183 6.95 10.31 44.80
C ASP A 183 7.87 10.40 46.03
N CYS A 184 9.17 10.14 45.84
CA CYS A 184 10.19 10.23 46.88
C CYS A 184 10.42 11.69 47.32
N LEU A 185 10.45 12.64 46.39
CA LEU A 185 10.56 14.06 46.73
C LEU A 185 9.33 14.59 47.48
N GLY A 186 8.11 14.15 47.13
CA GLY A 186 6.89 14.47 47.89
C GLY A 186 6.97 14.01 49.35
N GLN A 187 7.37 12.75 49.57
CA GLN A 187 7.56 12.17 50.91
C GLN A 187 8.70 12.82 51.73
N CYS A 188 9.57 13.60 51.10
CA CYS A 188 10.60 14.42 51.73
C CYS A 188 10.17 15.87 52.01
N ILE A 189 9.01 16.31 51.52
CA ILE A 189 8.44 17.65 51.71
C ILE A 189 7.33 17.64 52.78
N GLU A 190 6.70 16.49 53.03
CA GLU A 190 5.68 16.29 54.07
C GLU A 190 6.24 15.90 55.46
N LYS A 191 7.48 16.32 55.79
CA LYS A 191 8.17 16.04 57.06
C LYS A 191 8.93 17.24 57.61
#